data_AF-A0A5S9LYR4-F1
#
_entry.id   AF-A0A5S9LYR4-F1
#
_cell.length_a   1.000
_cell.length_b   1.000
_cell.length_c   1.000
_cell.angle_alpha   90.00
_cell.angle_beta   90.00
_cell.angle_gamma   90.00
#
_symmetry.space_group_name_H-M   'P 1'
#
loop_
_entity.id
_entity.type
_entity.pdbx_description
1 polymer ?
#
loop_
_entity_poly.entity_id
_entity_poly.type
_entity_poly.pdbx_seq_one_letter_code
_entity_poly.pdbx_strand_id
1 'polypeptide(L)'
;MMFGRFTERAQKVLALAQEEAIRLGHKNIGTEHILLGLVREGEGEGIAAKALEALGLVSDKIQKEVESLIGRGQEVSQAIPHYTPRAKKVTELSMDEARKLGHSYVGTEHILLGLIRGRGCRCPCLK
;
A
#
# COMPACT_ATOMS: atom_id res chain seq x y z
N MET A 1 -8.29 8.70 16.50
CA MET A 1 -7.94 7.35 16.02
C MET A 1 -8.08 7.31 14.50
N MET A 2 -6.96 7.20 13.77
CA MET A 2 -6.90 7.35 12.30
C MET A 2 -7.48 6.13 11.53
N PHE A 3 -7.79 5.03 12.22
CA PHE A 3 -8.12 3.73 11.61
C PHE A 3 -9.57 3.24 11.75
N GLY A 4 -10.46 3.98 12.42
CA GLY A 4 -11.80 3.48 12.78
C GLY A 4 -12.74 3.11 11.63
N ARG A 5 -12.32 3.30 10.38
CA ARG A 5 -13.08 2.95 9.16
C ARG A 5 -12.43 1.87 8.30
N PHE A 6 -11.21 1.42 8.60
CA PHE A 6 -10.55 0.38 7.82
C PHE A 6 -11.05 -1.00 8.25
N THR A 7 -11.30 -1.89 7.29
CA THR A 7 -11.60 -3.30 7.57
C THR A 7 -10.39 -3.99 8.20
N GLU A 8 -10.60 -5.13 8.87
CA GLU A 8 -9.49 -5.91 9.46
C GLU A 8 -8.41 -6.26 8.43
N ARG A 9 -8.81 -6.66 7.22
CA ARG A 9 -7.89 -6.90 6.09
C ARG A 9 -7.12 -5.65 5.70
N ALA A 10 -7.78 -4.50 5.62
CA ALA A 10 -7.13 -3.24 5.28
C ALA A 10 -6.17 -2.76 6.39
N GLN A 11 -6.50 -2.99 7.65
CA GLN A 11 -5.58 -2.75 8.78
C GLN A 11 -4.37 -3.69 8.72
N LYS A 12 -4.60 -4.97 8.38
CA LYS A 12 -3.54 -5.96 8.18
C LYS A 12 -2.59 -5.55 7.05
N VAL A 13 -3.09 -5.04 5.92
CA VAL A 13 -2.26 -4.50 4.83
C VAL A 13 -1.32 -3.40 5.33
N LEU A 14 -1.80 -2.47 6.16
CA LEU A 14 -1.01 -1.36 6.69
C LEU A 14 0.01 -1.84 7.74
N ALA A 15 -0.32 -2.86 8.52
CA ALA A 15 0.62 -3.52 9.43
C ALA A 15 1.73 -4.25 8.65
N LEU A 16 1.36 -5.02 7.62
CA LEU A 16 2.31 -5.69 6.73
C LEU A 16 3.22 -4.69 6.03
N ALA A 17 2.71 -3.52 5.60
CA ALA A 17 3.54 -2.46 5.04
C ALA A 17 4.60 -1.95 6.03
N GLN A 18 4.27 -1.87 7.32
CA GLN A 18 5.25 -1.54 8.35
C GLN A 18 6.29 -2.65 8.51
N GLU A 19 5.86 -3.91 8.54
CA GLU A 19 6.79 -5.06 8.60
C GLU A 19 7.74 -5.08 7.41
N GLU A 20 7.27 -4.80 6.20
CA GLU A 20 8.12 -4.74 5.00
C GLU A 20 9.13 -3.61 5.07
N ALA A 21 8.76 -2.44 5.60
CA ALA A 21 9.71 -1.35 5.82
C ALA A 21 10.81 -1.77 6.81
N ILE A 22 10.47 -2.48 7.89
CA ILE A 22 11.44 -3.01 8.86
C ILE A 22 12.32 -4.08 8.21
N ARG A 23 11.72 -5.04 7.50
CA ARG A 23 12.41 -6.15 6.81
C ARG A 23 13.44 -5.63 5.81
N LEU A 24 13.13 -4.54 5.13
CA LEU A 24 13.98 -3.90 4.13
C LEU A 24 14.96 -2.87 4.73
N GLY A 25 14.89 -2.58 6.04
CA GLY A 25 15.78 -1.62 6.70
C GLY A 25 15.46 -0.15 6.37
N HIS A 26 14.21 0.15 6.05
CA HIS A 26 13.74 1.51 5.74
C HIS A 26 13.12 2.21 6.94
N LYS A 27 13.60 3.42 7.23
CA LYS A 27 13.09 4.28 8.32
C LYS A 27 11.67 4.81 8.07
N ASN A 28 11.22 4.79 6.81
CA ASN A 28 9.96 5.38 6.41
C ASN A 28 9.10 4.41 5.61
N ILE A 29 7.80 4.43 5.89
CA ILE A 29 6.80 3.66 5.14
C ILE A 29 6.42 4.47 3.89
N GLY A 30 7.02 4.12 2.75
CA GLY A 30 6.62 4.59 1.42
C GLY A 30 5.43 3.85 0.81
N THR A 31 5.08 4.24 -0.41
CA THR A 31 3.97 3.64 -1.18
C THR A 31 4.27 2.23 -1.66
N GLU A 32 5.55 1.93 -1.86
CA GLU A 32 6.12 0.63 -2.18
C GLU A 32 5.85 -0.40 -1.08
N HIS A 33 5.98 -0.01 0.19
CA HIS A 33 5.68 -0.92 1.30
C HIS A 33 4.18 -1.18 1.43
N ILE A 34 3.33 -0.19 1.14
CA ILE A 34 1.88 -0.39 1.08
C ILE A 34 1.52 -1.37 -0.04
N LEU A 35 2.17 -1.26 -1.20
CA LEU A 35 2.00 -2.20 -2.30
C LEU A 35 2.44 -3.61 -1.89
N LEU A 36 3.60 -3.77 -1.26
CA LEU A 36 4.06 -5.06 -0.74
C LEU A 36 3.10 -5.62 0.33
N GLY A 37 2.54 -4.76 1.18
CA GLY A 37 1.52 -5.15 2.15
C GLY A 37 0.24 -5.68 1.52
N LEU A 38 -0.22 -5.09 0.40
CA LEU A 38 -1.38 -5.58 -0.36
C LEU A 38 -1.10 -6.95 -1.00
N VAL A 39 0.10 -7.11 -1.55
CA VAL A 39 0.55 -8.37 -2.17
C VAL A 39 0.64 -9.48 -1.13
N ARG A 40 1.21 -9.18 0.04
CA ARG A 40 1.41 -10.15 1.12
C ARG A 40 0.11 -10.48 1.87
N GLU A 41 -0.82 -9.55 2.00
CA GLU A 41 -2.18 -9.88 2.47
C GLU A 41 -2.92 -10.75 1.47
N GLY A 42 -2.62 -10.56 0.18
CA GLY A 42 -3.22 -11.20 -0.96
C GLY A 42 -3.13 -12.71 -1.07
N GLU A 43 -2.17 -13.32 -0.38
CA GLU A 43 -2.14 -14.77 -0.16
C GLU A 43 -3.42 -15.27 0.55
N GLY A 44 -4.24 -14.36 1.12
CA GLY A 44 -5.55 -14.62 1.71
C GLY A 44 -6.72 -13.91 1.00
N GLU A 45 -7.04 -14.26 -0.24
CA GLU A 45 -8.30 -13.94 -0.95
C GLU A 45 -8.72 -12.46 -1.08
N GLY A 46 -7.87 -11.49 -0.71
CA GLY A 46 -8.17 -10.06 -0.74
C GLY A 46 -8.52 -9.53 -2.14
N ILE A 47 -9.43 -8.55 -2.22
CA ILE A 47 -9.92 -8.01 -3.51
C ILE A 47 -8.78 -7.34 -4.28
N ALA A 48 -7.91 -6.58 -3.60
CA ALA A 48 -6.76 -5.95 -4.24
C ALA A 48 -5.77 -6.96 -4.82
N ALA A 49 -5.55 -8.09 -4.14
CA ALA A 49 -4.65 -9.12 -4.60
C ALA A 49 -5.18 -9.85 -5.83
N LYS A 50 -6.46 -10.22 -5.81
CA LYS A 50 -7.16 -10.75 -6.98
C LYS A 50 -7.08 -9.81 -8.18
N ALA A 51 -7.17 -8.50 -7.93
CA ALA A 51 -7.00 -7.49 -8.98
C ALA A 51 -5.56 -7.44 -9.53
N LEU A 52 -4.54 -7.56 -8.68
CA LEU A 52 -3.14 -7.63 -9.11
C LEU A 52 -2.85 -8.92 -9.90
N GLU A 53 -3.38 -10.06 -9.45
CA GLU A 53 -3.27 -11.34 -10.16
C GLU A 53 -3.96 -11.31 -11.52
N ALA A 54 -5.15 -10.71 -11.61
CA ALA A 54 -5.87 -10.52 -12.87
C ALA A 54 -5.09 -9.66 -13.89
N LEU A 55 -4.20 -8.78 -13.41
CA LEU A 55 -3.28 -7.99 -14.23
C LEU A 55 -1.98 -8.74 -14.57
N GLY A 56 -1.85 -10.01 -14.19
CA GLY A 56 -0.64 -10.82 -14.40
C GLY A 56 0.52 -10.45 -13.47
N LEU A 57 0.25 -9.66 -12.41
CA LEU A 57 1.25 -9.25 -11.44
C LEU A 57 1.31 -10.28 -10.31
N VAL A 58 2.26 -11.21 -10.43
CA VAL A 58 2.51 -12.27 -9.43
C VAL A 58 3.29 -11.70 -8.24
N SER A 59 2.94 -12.12 -7.02
CA SER A 59 3.55 -11.65 -5.77
C SER A 59 5.08 -11.64 -5.81
N ASP A 60 5.70 -12.74 -6.24
CA ASP A 60 7.16 -12.87 -6.34
C ASP A 60 7.79 -11.85 -7.30
N LYS A 61 7.10 -11.55 -8.42
CA LYS A 61 7.60 -10.58 -9.40
C LYS A 61 7.55 -9.17 -8.82
N ILE A 62 6.45 -8.81 -8.16
CA ILE A 62 6.30 -7.49 -7.53
C ILE A 62 7.34 -7.31 -6.43
N GLN A 63 7.53 -8.33 -5.57
CA GLN A 63 8.53 -8.29 -4.50
C GLN A 63 9.94 -8.06 -5.07
N LYS A 64 10.35 -8.86 -6.05
CA LYS A 64 11.67 -8.73 -6.69
C LYS A 64 11.88 -7.38 -7.37
N GLU A 65 10.88 -6.89 -8.09
CA GLU A 65 10.95 -5.61 -8.78
C GLU A 65 11.07 -4.45 -7.77
N VAL A 66 10.23 -4.47 -6.73
CA VAL A 66 10.27 -3.44 -5.68
C VAL A 66 11.63 -3.47 -4.98
N GLU A 67 12.10 -4.64 -4.52
CA GLU A 67 13.41 -4.79 -3.89
C GLU A 67 14.56 -4.32 -4.78
N SER A 68 14.50 -4.58 -6.10
CA SER A 68 15.50 -4.11 -7.04
C SER A 68 15.50 -2.59 -7.23
N LEU A 69 14.34 -1.94 -7.12
CA LEU A 69 14.21 -0.49 -7.33
C LEU A 69 14.61 0.33 -6.10
N ILE A 70 14.24 -0.13 -4.90
CA ILE A 70 14.47 0.61 -3.65
C ILE A 70 15.71 0.14 -2.89
N GLY A 71 16.21 -1.06 -3.20
CA GLY A 71 17.32 -1.69 -2.50
C GLY A 71 16.99 -2.07 -1.05
N ARG A 72 18.03 -2.43 -0.29
CA ARG A 72 17.93 -2.57 1.17
C ARG A 72 18.48 -1.31 1.82
N GLY A 73 17.75 -0.77 2.79
CA GLY A 73 18.20 0.34 3.59
C GLY A 73 19.40 -0.01 4.48
N GLN A 74 20.15 1.01 4.86
CA GLN A 74 21.40 0.86 5.63
C GLN A 74 21.19 0.74 7.14
N GLU A 75 19.98 0.96 7.65
CA GLU A 75 19.74 1.01 9.09
C GLU A 75 18.63 0.07 9.54
N VAL A 76 19.02 -0.94 10.33
CA VAL A 76 18.11 -1.70 11.18
C VAL A 76 17.80 -0.84 12.40
N SER A 77 17.02 0.21 12.22
CA SER A 77 16.55 1.03 13.34
C SER A 77 15.42 0.29 14.06
N GLN A 78 15.54 0.08 15.38
CA GLN A 78 14.46 -0.47 16.23
C GLN A 78 13.26 0.50 16.41
N ALA A 79 13.31 1.70 15.82
CA ALA A 79 12.24 2.66 15.90
C ALA A 79 11.08 2.30 14.97
N ILE A 80 9.85 2.59 15.41
CA ILE A 80 8.62 2.38 14.63
C ILE A 80 8.69 3.28 13.38
N PRO A 81 8.69 2.70 12.15
CA PRO A 81 8.77 3.49 10.93
C PRO A 81 7.60 4.46 10.77
N HIS A 82 7.89 5.66 10.29
CA HIS A 82 6.87 6.68 10.04
C HIS A 82 6.44 6.71 8.58
N TYR A 83 5.14 6.90 8.32
CA TYR A 83 4.64 7.09 6.97
C TYR A 83 5.23 8.33 6.30
N THR A 84 5.71 8.15 5.07
CA THR A 84 6.08 9.26 4.19
C THR A 84 4.84 10.13 3.88
N PRO A 85 5.00 11.42 3.53
CA PRO A 85 3.88 12.27 3.11
C PRO A 85 3.05 11.65 1.98
N ARG A 86 3.73 10.98 1.03
CA ARG A 86 3.07 10.29 -0.08
C ARG A 86 2.25 9.08 0.37
N ALA A 87 2.78 8.28 1.30
CA ALA A 87 2.06 7.14 1.85
C ALA A 87 0.88 7.56 2.73
N LYS A 88 1.02 8.64 3.52
CA LYS A 88 -0.13 9.27 4.20
C LYS A 88 -1.18 9.70 3.19
N LYS A 89 -0.78 10.31 2.07
CA LYS A 89 -1.72 10.72 1.03
C LYS A 89 -2.47 9.54 0.42
N VAL A 90 -1.84 8.39 0.26
CA VAL A 90 -2.50 7.16 -0.20
C VAL A 90 -3.61 6.74 0.77
N THR A 91 -3.37 6.77 2.09
CA THR A 91 -4.40 6.44 3.07
C THR A 91 -5.61 7.38 3.00
N GLU A 92 -5.39 8.68 2.81
CA GLU A 92 -6.47 9.66 2.59
C GLU A 92 -7.24 9.39 1.29
N LEU A 93 -6.52 9.16 0.19
CA LEU A 93 -7.13 8.86 -1.10
C LEU A 93 -7.96 7.57 -1.04
N SER A 94 -7.55 6.60 -0.24
CA SER A 94 -8.31 5.36 -0.01
C SER A 94 -9.66 5.64 0.65
N MET A 95 -9.70 6.57 1.61
CA MET A 95 -10.96 7.01 2.23
C MET A 95 -11.86 7.75 1.24
N ASP A 96 -11.27 8.58 0.38
CA ASP A 96 -12.02 9.29 -0.67
C ASP A 96 -12.64 8.31 -1.68
N GLU A 97 -11.89 7.30 -2.11
CA GLU A 97 -12.40 6.28 -3.04
C GLU A 97 -13.50 5.43 -2.40
N ALA A 98 -13.37 5.04 -1.13
CA ALA A 98 -14.45 4.39 -0.40
C ALA A 98 -15.72 5.24 -0.37
N ARG A 99 -15.59 6.53 -0.06
CA ARG A 99 -16.73 7.45 -0.04
C ARG A 99 -17.38 7.61 -1.41
N LYS A 100 -16.58 7.71 -2.48
CA LYS A 100 -17.09 7.82 -3.86
C LYS A 100 -17.88 6.60 -4.30
N LEU A 101 -17.46 5.42 -3.86
CA LEU A 101 -18.16 4.16 -4.13
C LEU A 101 -19.35 3.94 -3.18
N GLY A 102 -19.63 4.87 -2.27
CA GLY A 102 -20.73 4.76 -1.31
C GLY A 102 -20.46 3.81 -0.14
N HIS A 103 -19.21 3.39 0.05
CA HIS A 103 -18.82 2.51 1.14
C HIS A 103 -18.55 3.29 2.43
N SER A 104 -19.09 2.80 3.55
CA SER A 104 -18.86 3.35 4.89
C SER A 104 -17.54 2.86 5.54
N TYR A 105 -16.85 1.94 4.85
CA TYR A 105 -15.61 1.29 5.27
C TYR A 105 -14.55 1.39 4.18
N VAL A 106 -13.28 1.21 4.57
CA VAL A 106 -12.12 1.17 3.66
C VAL A 106 -11.57 -0.24 3.62
N GLY A 107 -11.80 -0.92 2.51
CA GLY A 107 -11.21 -2.23 2.18
C GLY A 107 -9.90 -2.15 1.40
N THR A 108 -9.34 -3.32 1.07
CA THR A 108 -8.06 -3.48 0.36
C THR A 108 -8.07 -2.83 -1.04
N GLU A 109 -9.20 -2.93 -1.72
CA GLU A 109 -9.47 -2.37 -3.05
C GLU A 109 -9.37 -0.84 -3.05
N HIS A 110 -9.84 -0.20 -1.98
CA HIS A 110 -9.73 1.25 -1.83
C HIS A 110 -8.28 1.69 -1.60
N ILE A 111 -7.49 0.89 -0.87
CA ILE A 111 -6.05 1.13 -0.72
C ILE A 111 -5.33 1.03 -2.07
N LEU A 112 -5.67 0.00 -2.86
CA LEU A 112 -5.13 -0.16 -4.21
C LEU A 112 -5.49 1.03 -5.12
N LEU A 113 -6.77 1.46 -5.11
CA LEU A 113 -7.21 2.65 -5.85
C LEU A 113 -6.49 3.93 -5.38
N GLY A 114 -6.29 4.08 -4.06
CA GLY A 114 -5.51 5.16 -3.47
C GLY A 114 -4.06 5.20 -3.94
N LEU A 115 -3.40 4.03 -4.09
CA LEU A 115 -2.06 3.91 -4.63
C LEU A 115 -2.00 4.36 -6.11
N ILE A 116 -2.94 3.89 -6.94
CA ILE A 116 -3.01 4.25 -8.35
C ILE A 116 -3.20 5.77 -8.49
N ARG A 117 -4.09 6.37 -7.70
CA ARG A 117 -4.35 7.81 -7.73
C ARG A 117 -3.19 8.64 -7.15
N GLY A 118 -2.49 8.14 -6.14
CA GLY A 118 -1.31 8.78 -5.54
C GLY A 118 -0.07 8.80 -6.46
N ARG A 119 -0.08 8.00 -7.53
CA ARG A 119 0.89 8.10 -8.63
C ARG A 119 0.56 9.22 -9.63
N GLY A 120 -0.66 9.78 -9.56
CA GLY A 120 -1.26 10.62 -10.61
C GLY A 120 -1.07 12.14 -10.55
N CYS A 121 -0.41 12.75 -9.57
CA CYS A 121 -0.10 14.20 -9.64
C CYS A 121 1.29 14.48 -10.24
N ARG A 122 1.43 14.05 -11.49
CA ARG A 122 2.08 14.80 -12.58
C ARG A 122 1.74 14.10 -13.90
N CYS A 123 0.59 14.42 -14.48
CA CYS A 123 0.30 14.03 -15.86
C CYS A 123 -0.51 15.15 -16.55
N PRO A 124 0.09 15.90 -17.50
CA PRO A 124 -0.63 16.81 -18.39
C PRO A 124 -1.53 16.09 -19.42
N CYS A 125 -1.51 14.76 -19.47
CA CYS A 125 -2.11 13.95 -20.53
C CYS A 125 -3.57 13.53 -20.25
N LEU A 126 -4.20 14.09 -19.21
CA LEU A 126 -5.64 13.94 -18.93
C LEU A 126 -6.37 15.27 -19.24
N LYS A 127 -6.08 15.81 -20.43
CA LYS A 127 -6.96 16.70 -21.21
C LYS A 127 -7.42 15.94 -22.44
#